data_AF-A0A179I4G5-F1
#
_entry.id   AF-A0A179I4G5-F1
#
_cell.length_a   1.000
_cell.length_b   1.000
_cell.length_c   1.000
_cell.angle_alpha   90.00
_cell.angle_beta   90.00
_cell.angle_gamma   90.00
#
_symmetry.space_group_name_H-M   'P 1'
#
loop_
_entity.id
_entity.type
_entity.pdbx_description
1 polymer ?
#
loop_
_entity_poly.entity_id
_entity_poly.type
_entity_poly.pdbx_seq_one_letter_code
_entity_poly.pdbx_strand_id
1 'polypeptide(L)' 'LYWDDLPGLTGGCHRQDQATTTLHEMTHLSEVAGTRDNGYGYDNIRKLSTQQSLTNADSYAMFANAIYARC' A
#
# COMPACT_ATOMS: atom_id res chain seq x y z
N LEU A 1 2.22 -7.47 -14.17
CA LEU A 1 2.20 -7.40 -12.69
C LEU A 1 0.96 -8.00 -12.06
N TYR A 2 -0.19 -7.33 -12.02
CA TYR A 2 -1.30 -7.75 -11.13
C TYR A 2 -1.73 -9.22 -11.27
N TRP A 3 -1.90 -9.72 -12.50
CA TRP A 3 -2.33 -11.10 -12.74
C TRP A 3 -1.20 -12.11 -12.82
N ASP A 4 -0.03 -11.70 -13.32
CA ASP A 4 1.05 -12.62 -13.67
C ASP A 4 2.12 -12.72 -12.57
N ASP A 5 2.30 -11.67 -11.76
CA ASP A 5 3.45 -11.52 -10.85
C ASP A 5 3.07 -11.35 -9.38
N LEU A 6 1.80 -11.04 -9.07
CA LEU A 6 1.34 -10.85 -7.69
C LEU A 6 0.57 -12.08 -7.18
N PRO A 7 0.90 -12.61 -5.98
CA PRO A 7 0.05 -13.60 -5.34
C PRO A 7 -1.29 -12.96 -4.92
N GLY A 8 -2.33 -13.77 -4.72
CA GLY A 8 -3.62 -13.28 -4.23
C GLY A 8 -3.52 -12.60 -2.85
N LEU A 9 -2.70 -13.18 -1.96
CA LEU A 9 -2.42 -12.67 -0.62
C LEU A 9 -1.03 -13.18 -0.18
N THR A 10 -0.25 -12.35 0.52
CA THR A 10 1.06 -12.74 1.04
C THR A 10 1.18 -12.50 2.54
N GLY A 11 1.81 -13.44 3.26
CA GLY A 11 2.24 -13.27 4.64
C GLY A 11 3.66 -12.69 4.77
N GLY A 12 4.30 -12.35 3.66
CA GLY A 12 5.63 -11.73 3.66
C GLY A 12 5.55 -10.24 4.04
N CYS A 13 6.41 -9.82 4.96
CA CYS A 13 6.52 -8.42 5.36
C CYS A 13 6.85 -7.50 4.20
N HIS A 14 6.02 -6.47 4.04
CA HIS A 14 6.19 -5.39 3.08
C HIS A 14 6.22 -5.89 1.62
N ARG A 15 5.61 -7.06 1.37
CA ARG A 15 5.48 -7.64 0.04
C ARG A 15 4.15 -7.21 -0.56
N GLN A 16 4.18 -6.98 -1.86
CA GLN A 16 3.01 -6.64 -2.65
C GLN A 16 2.21 -7.91 -2.95
N ASP A 17 0.90 -7.79 -2.95
CA ASP A 17 -0.06 -8.82 -3.37
C ASP A 17 -1.30 -8.16 -4.00
N GLN A 18 -2.17 -8.97 -4.59
CA GLN A 18 -3.39 -8.48 -5.24
C GLN A 18 -4.33 -7.77 -4.26
N ALA A 19 -4.45 -8.29 -3.03
CA ALA A 19 -5.32 -7.73 -2.00
C ALA A 19 -4.93 -6.29 -1.62
N THR A 20 -3.65 -6.07 -1.32
CA THR A 20 -3.11 -4.76 -0.93
C THR A 20 -2.91 -3.84 -2.11
N THR A 21 -2.65 -4.34 -3.32
CA THR A 21 -2.72 -3.52 -4.55
C THR A 21 -4.14 -3.05 -4.83
N THR A 22 -5.16 -3.90 -4.68
CA THR A 22 -6.55 -3.44 -4.81
C THR A 22 -6.88 -2.38 -3.76
N LEU A 23 -6.44 -2.57 -2.52
CA LEU A 23 -6.62 -1.58 -1.44
C LEU A 23 -5.94 -0.26 -1.80
N HIS A 24 -4.70 -0.28 -2.28
CA HIS A 24 -3.96 0.89 -2.76
C HIS A 24 -4.80 1.67 -3.78
N GLU A 25 -5.22 1.01 -4.86
CA GLU A 25 -5.99 1.66 -5.93
C GLU A 25 -7.34 2.22 -5.44
N MET A 26 -8.02 1.51 -4.54
CA MET A 26 -9.28 1.99 -3.96
C MET A 26 -9.10 3.28 -3.17
N THR A 27 -7.95 3.51 -2.54
CA THR A 27 -7.71 4.75 -1.78
C THR A 27 -7.58 5.99 -2.67
N HIS A 28 -7.25 5.82 -3.96
CA HIS A 28 -7.16 6.95 -4.89
C HIS A 28 -8.51 7.58 -5.21
N LEU A 29 -9.61 6.83 -5.07
CA LEU A 29 -10.96 7.35 -5.29
C LEU A 29 -11.23 8.51 -4.33
N SER A 30 -11.66 9.65 -4.88
CA SER A 30 -11.92 10.88 -4.11
C SER A 30 -12.99 10.69 -3.03
N GLU A 31 -13.95 9.82 -3.30
CA GLU A 31 -15.06 9.47 -2.43
C GLU A 31 -14.64 8.54 -1.28
N VAL A 32 -13.46 7.93 -1.36
CA VAL A 32 -12.91 7.04 -0.34
C VAL A 32 -11.87 7.78 0.50
N ALA A 33 -10.79 8.25 -0.13
CA ALA A 33 -9.71 8.95 0.56
C ALA A 33 -8.95 9.97 -0.31
N GLY A 34 -9.00 9.85 -1.64
CA GLY A 34 -8.33 10.78 -2.56
C GLY A 34 -6.80 10.82 -2.37
N THR A 35 -6.18 9.67 -2.09
CA THR A 35 -4.74 9.57 -1.90
C THR A 35 -3.97 9.83 -3.20
N ARG A 36 -2.67 10.08 -3.07
CA ARG A 36 -1.70 10.26 -4.15
C ARG A 36 -0.60 9.20 -4.06
N ASP A 37 0.27 9.21 -5.05
CA ASP A 37 1.48 8.39 -5.09
C ASP A 37 2.72 9.20 -4.73
N ASN A 38 2.85 9.50 -3.43
CA ASN A 38 4.00 10.23 -2.90
C ASN A 38 5.24 9.33 -2.78
N GLY A 39 5.06 8.02 -2.66
CA GLY A 39 6.15 7.05 -2.62
C GLY A 39 5.67 5.60 -2.68
N TYR A 40 6.48 4.74 -3.29
CA TYR A 40 6.22 3.31 -3.46
C TYR A 40 7.29 2.44 -2.79
N GLY A 41 6.84 1.37 -2.14
CA GLY A 41 7.70 0.42 -1.44
C GLY A 41 8.14 0.92 -0.07
N TYR A 42 8.38 -0.04 0.83
CA TYR A 42 8.63 0.20 2.26
C TYR A 42 9.67 1.29 2.56
N ASP A 43 10.80 1.28 1.85
CA ASP A 43 11.88 2.23 2.12
C ASP A 43 11.57 3.66 1.67
N ASN A 44 10.74 3.83 0.65
CA ASN A 44 10.38 5.17 0.19
C ASN A 44 9.24 5.74 1.03
N ILE A 45 8.25 4.92 1.40
CA ILE A 45 7.14 5.40 2.23
C ILE A 45 7.60 5.85 3.63
N ARG A 46 8.66 5.24 4.19
CA ARG A 46 9.22 5.65 5.48
C ARG A 46 9.98 6.98 5.44
N LYS A 47 10.30 7.50 4.25
CA LYS A 47 10.97 8.80 4.08
C LYS A 47 9.97 9.94 3.92
N LEU A 48 8.69 9.64 3.76
CA LEU A 48 7.64 10.63 3.60
C LEU A 48 7.40 11.38 4.91
N SER A 49 7.08 12.68 4.80
CA SER A 49 6.53 13.43 5.93
C SER A 49 5.19 12.83 6.38
N THR A 50 4.76 13.12 7.61
CA THR A 50 3.47 12.66 8.13
C THR A 50 2.31 13.01 7.19
N GLN A 51 2.27 14.23 6.65
CA GLN A 51 1.20 14.66 5.74
C GLN A 51 1.22 13.89 4.42
N GLN A 52 2.42 13.62 3.88
CA GLN A 52 2.56 12.81 2.66
C GLN A 52 2.14 11.37 2.93
N SER A 53 2.54 10.77 4.06
CA SER A 53 2.17 9.41 4.44
C SER A 53 0.66 9.23 4.60
N LEU A 54 -0.03 10.18 5.24
CA LEU A 54 -1.50 10.16 5.39
C LEU A 54 -2.24 10.30 4.06
N THR A 55 -1.58 10.84 3.03
CA THR A 55 -2.17 11.02 1.69
C THR A 55 -1.50 10.15 0.65
N ASN A 56 -0.79 9.09 1.05
CA ASN A 56 -0.08 8.17 0.15
C ASN A 56 -0.79 6.82 0.09
N ALA A 57 -1.18 6.35 -1.10
CA ALA A 57 -1.91 5.09 -1.26
C ALA A 57 -1.10 3.89 -0.74
N ASP A 58 0.19 3.84 -1.05
CA ASP A 58 1.06 2.71 -0.66
C ASP A 58 1.30 2.65 0.85
N SER A 59 1.12 3.75 1.58
CA SER A 59 1.19 3.75 3.04
C SER A 59 0.03 2.96 3.67
N TYR A 60 -1.17 3.02 3.09
CA TYR A 60 -2.32 2.22 3.53
C TYR A 60 -2.13 0.74 3.22
N ALA A 61 -1.66 0.42 2.01
CA ALA A 61 -1.36 -0.94 1.59
C ALA A 61 -0.30 -1.59 2.50
N MET A 62 0.78 -0.87 2.78
CA MET A 62 1.87 -1.35 3.65
C MET A 62 1.42 -1.49 5.10
N PHE A 63 0.59 -0.57 5.62
CA PHE A 63 0.02 -0.71 6.97
C PHE A 63 -0.87 -1.96 7.08
N ALA A 64 -1.74 -2.20 6.09
CA ALA A 64 -2.60 -3.38 6.07
C ALA A 64 -1.80 -4.70 6.00
N ASN A 65 -0.77 -4.76 5.13
CA ASN A 65 0.14 -5.90 5.05
C ASN A 65 0.84 -6.15 6.39
N ALA A 66 1.39 -5.11 7.01
CA ALA A 66 2.11 -5.19 8.29
C ALA A 66 1.23 -5.83 9.39
N ILE A 67 -0.01 -5.34 9.55
CA ILE A 67 -0.98 -5.91 10.50
C ILE A 67 -1.29 -7.38 10.18
N TYR A 68 -1.52 -7.74 8.91
CA TYR A 68 -1.80 -9.12 8.51
C TYR A 68 -0.61 -10.06 8.75
N ALA A 69 0.58 -9.65 8.34
CA ALA A 69 1.83 -10.41 8.42
C ALA A 69 2.48 -10.40 9.81
N ARG A 70 1.98 -9.58 10.74
CA ARG A 70 2.54 -9.37 12.10
C ARG A 70 3.96 -8.82 12.08
N CYS A 71 4.15 -7.80 11.27
CA CYS A 71 5.28 -6.88 11.25
C CYS A 71 4.74 -5.45 11.05
#